data_AF-A0A7X7R8M7-F1
#
_entry.id   AF-A0A7X7R8M7-F1
#
_cell.length_a   1.000
_cell.length_b   1.000
_cell.length_c   1.000
_cell.angle_alpha   90.00
_cell.angle_beta   90.00
_cell.angle_gamma   90.00
#
_symmetry.space_group_name_H-M   'P 1'
#
loop_
_entity.id
_entity.type
_entity.pdbx_description
1 polymer ?
#
loop_
_entity_poly.entity_id
_entity_poly.type
_entity_poly.pdbx_seq_one_letter_code
_entity_poly.pdbx_strand_id
1 'polypeptide(L)'
;MSDRILKNGRVVEDDRLIVQLAEGEAAADIAVPAGPVLVPLAVWQARRDELLARARSGALGVWLAAGEEVAALAADLEVLQVIGLHFPKFTDGRSYSAATLLRSRYGYQGELRA
;
A
#
# COMPACT_ATOMS: atom_id res chain seq x y z
N MET A 1 -5.75 -21.01 0.77
CA MET A 1 -4.36 -21.01 1.28
C MET A 1 -4.16 -19.63 1.87
N SER A 2 -4.65 -19.43 3.09
CA SER A 2 -4.70 -18.12 3.75
C SER A 2 -3.38 -17.88 4.48
N ASP A 3 -2.63 -16.89 4.04
CA ASP A 3 -1.33 -16.55 4.63
C ASP A 3 -1.56 -15.76 5.94
N ARG A 4 -1.23 -16.39 7.07
CA ARG A 4 -1.46 -15.86 8.41
C ARG A 4 -0.28 -14.97 8.80
N ILE A 5 -0.42 -13.66 8.67
CA ILE A 5 0.60 -12.71 9.14
C ILE A 5 0.40 -12.46 10.66
N LEU A 6 1.44 -12.76 11.44
CA LEU A 6 1.49 -12.52 12.88
C LEU A 6 1.84 -11.04 13.17
N LYS A 7 0.89 -10.29 13.76
CA LYS A 7 1.13 -8.93 14.25
C LYS A 7 0.74 -8.84 15.73
N ASN A 8 1.72 -8.61 16.62
CA ASN A 8 1.51 -8.42 18.08
C ASN A 8 0.75 -9.56 18.81
N GLY A 9 1.03 -10.83 18.47
CA GLY A 9 0.39 -11.98 19.12
C GLY A 9 -1.08 -12.20 18.76
N ARG A 10 -1.65 -11.39 17.86
CA ARG A 10 -2.94 -11.63 17.23
C ARG A 10 -2.70 -11.96 15.76
N VAL A 11 -3.09 -13.15 15.36
CA VAL A 11 -3.22 -13.48 13.94
C VAL A 11 -4.38 -12.65 13.41
N VAL A 12 -4.07 -11.69 12.56
CA VAL A 12 -5.06 -11.00 11.75
C VAL A 12 -5.03 -11.72 10.40
N GLU A 13 -6.14 -12.30 9.97
CA GLU A 13 -6.27 -12.84 8.61
C GLU A 13 -5.99 -11.71 7.62
N ASP A 14 -4.91 -11.86 6.84
CA ASP A 14 -4.55 -10.90 5.80
C ASP A 14 -5.20 -11.33 4.47
N ASP A 15 -6.54 -11.24 4.42
CA ASP A 15 -7.32 -11.56 3.22
C ASP A 15 -7.34 -10.40 2.21
N ARG A 16 -6.36 -9.47 2.27
CA ARG A 16 -6.28 -8.36 1.32
C ARG A 16 -5.76 -8.85 -0.02
N LEU A 17 -6.46 -8.51 -1.08
CA LEU A 17 -5.98 -8.73 -2.43
C LEU A 17 -4.88 -7.73 -2.76
N ILE A 18 -3.79 -8.16 -3.38
CA ILE A 18 -2.73 -7.28 -3.87
C ILE A 18 -2.86 -7.17 -5.38
N VAL A 19 -3.15 -5.97 -5.87
CA VAL A 19 -3.16 -5.66 -7.30
C VAL A 19 -1.73 -5.37 -7.74
N GLN A 20 -1.26 -6.06 -8.78
CA GLN A 20 0.02 -5.77 -9.42
C GLN A 20 -0.23 -5.03 -10.73
N LEU A 21 0.65 -4.09 -11.05
CA LEU A 21 0.65 -3.38 -12.33
C LEU A 21 1.81 -3.95 -13.15
N ALA A 22 1.50 -4.65 -14.25
CA ALA A 22 2.53 -5.17 -15.14
C ALA A 22 3.09 -4.06 -16.05
N GLU A 23 4.32 -4.27 -16.55
CA GLU A 23 4.91 -3.37 -17.55
C GLU A 23 4.03 -3.35 -18.81
N GLY A 24 3.55 -2.16 -19.18
CA GLY A 24 2.68 -1.95 -20.35
C GLY A 24 1.18 -1.93 -20.03
N GLU A 25 0.76 -2.21 -18.79
CA GLU A 25 -0.63 -2.03 -18.37
C GLU A 25 -0.91 -0.57 -18.00
N ALA A 26 -2.09 -0.08 -18.40
CA ALA A 26 -2.54 1.24 -18.01
C ALA A 26 -3.09 1.19 -16.57
N ALA A 27 -2.48 1.96 -15.67
CA ALA A 27 -2.91 2.04 -14.27
C ALA A 27 -4.38 2.46 -14.10
N ALA A 28 -4.95 3.19 -15.07
CA ALA A 28 -6.35 3.60 -15.09
C ALA A 28 -7.32 2.44 -15.44
N ASP A 29 -6.87 1.47 -16.23
CA ASP A 29 -7.72 0.36 -16.72
C ASP A 29 -7.64 -0.90 -15.85
N ILE A 30 -6.70 -0.91 -14.90
CA ILE A 30 -6.54 -2.00 -13.94
C ILE A 30 -7.82 -2.19 -13.11
N ALA A 31 -8.34 -3.41 -13.10
CA ALA A 31 -9.48 -3.75 -12.25
C ALA A 31 -9.09 -3.75 -10.77
N VAL A 32 -9.72 -2.87 -9.98
CA VAL A 32 -9.57 -2.85 -8.53
C VAL A 32 -10.71 -3.67 -7.91
N PRO A 33 -10.45 -4.87 -7.37
CA PRO A 33 -11.50 -5.71 -6.80
C PRO A 33 -12.23 -5.01 -5.65
N ALA A 34 -13.46 -5.43 -5.39
CA ALA A 34 -14.22 -4.98 -4.23
C ALA A 34 -13.64 -5.59 -2.93
N GLY A 35 -13.77 -4.86 -1.81
CA GLY A 35 -13.29 -5.31 -0.50
C GLY A 35 -11.87 -4.85 -0.14
N PRO A 36 -11.24 -5.50 0.86
CA PRO A 36 -9.89 -5.21 1.33
C PRO A 36 -8.84 -5.43 0.22
N VAL A 37 -8.20 -4.37 -0.25
CA VAL A 37 -7.23 -4.44 -1.37
C VAL A 37 -6.06 -3.48 -1.18
N LEU A 38 -4.89 -3.86 -1.67
CA LEU A 38 -3.72 -2.99 -1.84
C LEU A 38 -3.49 -2.77 -3.34
N VAL A 39 -3.42 -1.51 -3.75
CA VAL A 39 -3.15 -1.13 -5.15
C VAL A 39 -1.79 -0.45 -5.29
N PRO A 40 -1.12 -0.54 -6.45
CA PRO A 40 0.14 0.15 -6.70
C PRO A 40 -0.05 1.67 -6.63
N LEU A 41 1.01 2.40 -6.30
CA LEU A 41 1.02 3.88 -6.29
C LEU A 41 0.46 4.48 -7.59
N ALA A 42 0.88 3.94 -8.74
CA ALA A 42 0.42 4.42 -10.04
C ALA A 42 -1.10 4.30 -10.23
N VAL A 43 -1.72 3.21 -9.76
CA VAL A 43 -3.18 3.00 -9.83
C VAL A 43 -3.90 3.97 -8.90
N TRP A 44 -3.36 4.18 -7.69
CA TRP A 44 -3.88 5.18 -6.77
C TRP A 44 -3.83 6.59 -7.36
N GLN A 45 -2.70 7.00 -7.95
CA GLN A 45 -2.58 8.33 -8.56
C GLN A 45 -3.53 8.51 -9.76
N ALA A 46 -3.69 7.47 -10.59
CA ALA A 46 -4.57 7.52 -11.75
C ALA A 46 -6.07 7.58 -11.38
N ARG A 47 -6.47 6.95 -10.26
CA ARG A 47 -7.88 6.78 -9.87
C ARG A 47 -8.17 7.30 -8.46
N ARG A 48 -7.39 8.27 -8.01
CA ARG A 48 -7.39 8.76 -6.63
C ARG A 48 -8.78 9.12 -6.14
N ASP A 49 -9.50 9.96 -6.89
CA ASP A 49 -10.80 10.48 -6.48
C ASP A 49 -11.87 9.39 -6.39
N GLU A 50 -11.79 8.37 -7.25
CA GLU A 50 -12.68 7.21 -7.22
C GLU A 50 -12.39 6.31 -6.00
N LEU A 51 -11.11 6.12 -5.68
CA LEU A 51 -10.66 5.22 -4.63
C LEU A 51 -10.60 5.88 -3.24
N LEU A 52 -10.71 7.21 -3.17
CA LEU A 52 -10.57 8.01 -1.95
C LEU A 52 -11.50 7.57 -0.83
N ALA A 53 -12.77 7.31 -1.16
CA ALA A 53 -13.76 6.86 -0.18
C ALA A 53 -13.38 5.50 0.44
N ARG A 54 -12.81 4.59 -0.37
CA ARG A 54 -12.37 3.26 0.07
C ARG A 54 -11.07 3.33 0.87
N ALA A 55 -10.17 4.25 0.52
CA ALA A 55 -8.95 4.50 1.28
C ALA A 55 -9.25 5.00 2.68
N ARG A 56 -10.18 5.96 2.80
CA ARG A 56 -10.63 6.51 4.09
C ARG A 56 -11.29 5.47 4.99
N SER A 57 -12.03 4.53 4.41
CA SER A 57 -12.65 3.43 5.18
C SER A 57 -11.67 2.31 5.53
N GLY A 58 -10.43 2.36 5.03
CA GLY A 58 -9.43 1.32 5.20
C GLY A 58 -9.68 0.07 4.35
N ALA A 59 -10.73 0.03 3.54
CA ALA A 59 -10.97 -1.05 2.59
C ALA A 59 -9.92 -1.06 1.46
N LEU A 60 -9.32 0.08 1.14
CA LEU A 60 -8.23 0.18 0.19
C LEU A 60 -6.98 0.75 0.85
N GLY A 61 -5.83 0.19 0.50
CA GLY A 61 -4.53 0.76 0.81
C GLY A 61 -3.67 0.85 -0.43
N VAL A 62 -2.53 1.52 -0.30
CA VAL A 62 -1.58 1.68 -1.40
C VAL A 62 -0.30 0.98 -1.05
N TRP A 63 0.28 0.23 -1.98
CA TRP A 63 1.60 -0.34 -1.80
C TRP A 63 2.64 0.37 -2.65
N LEU A 64 3.83 0.56 -2.06
CA LEU A 64 4.99 1.14 -2.73
C LEU A 64 5.95 0.04 -3.16
N ALA A 65 6.39 0.08 -4.41
CA ALA A 65 7.45 -0.77 -4.92
C ALA A 65 8.82 -0.34 -4.40
N ALA A 66 9.80 -1.26 -4.44
CA ALA A 66 11.17 -0.94 -4.07
C ALA A 66 11.73 0.14 -5.02
N GLY A 67 12.08 1.29 -4.46
CA GLY A 67 12.56 2.44 -5.21
C GLY A 67 11.52 3.52 -5.48
N GLU A 68 10.24 3.31 -5.16
CA GLU A 68 9.24 4.38 -5.17
C GLU A 68 9.42 5.30 -3.96
N GLU A 69 9.14 6.59 -4.17
CA GLU A 69 9.30 7.61 -3.14
C GLU A 69 8.03 7.78 -2.32
N VAL A 70 8.17 7.68 -0.99
CA VAL A 70 7.12 8.00 -0.02
C VAL A 70 6.59 9.43 -0.20
N ALA A 71 7.43 10.36 -0.68
CA ALA A 71 7.04 11.74 -0.95
C ALA A 71 5.83 11.84 -1.88
N ALA A 72 5.69 10.88 -2.81
CA ALA A 72 4.56 10.83 -3.74
C ALA A 72 3.21 10.55 -3.03
N LEU A 73 3.24 9.94 -1.84
CA LEU A 73 2.06 9.71 -1.01
C LEU A 73 1.86 10.77 0.06
N ALA A 74 2.79 11.71 0.26
CA ALA A 74 2.79 12.64 1.39
C ALA A 74 1.46 13.39 1.56
N ALA A 75 0.85 13.83 0.45
CA ALA A 75 -0.43 14.53 0.45
C ALA A 75 -1.63 13.61 0.78
N ASP A 76 -1.47 12.30 0.64
CA ASP A 76 -2.52 11.29 0.84
C ASP A 76 -2.34 10.49 2.13
N LEU A 77 -1.24 10.68 2.87
CA LEU A 77 -0.98 9.97 4.12
C LEU A 77 -2.07 10.19 5.17
N GLU A 78 -2.78 11.31 5.12
CA GLU A 78 -3.89 11.60 6.03
C GLU A 78 -5.16 10.81 5.70
N VAL A 79 -5.35 10.42 4.42
CA VAL A 79 -6.53 9.66 3.97
C VAL A 79 -6.25 8.17 3.91
N LEU A 80 -5.01 7.77 3.67
CA LEU A 80 -4.59 6.38 3.62
C LEU A 80 -4.54 5.80 5.02
N GLN A 81 -5.39 4.82 5.29
CA GLN A 81 -5.36 4.08 6.55
C GLN A 81 -4.35 2.94 6.53
N VAL A 82 -3.99 2.44 5.33
CA VAL A 82 -3.09 1.30 5.14
C VAL A 82 -2.12 1.59 4.00
N ILE A 83 -0.83 1.40 4.27
CA ILE A 83 0.24 1.47 3.27
C ILE A 83 1.04 0.16 3.31
N GLY A 84 1.13 -0.49 2.17
CA GLY A 84 2.00 -1.64 1.95
C GLY A 84 3.37 -1.19 1.44
N LEU A 85 4.42 -1.91 1.80
CA LEU A 85 5.75 -1.74 1.26
C LEU A 85 6.14 -3.08 0.66
N HIS A 86 6.42 -3.11 -0.64
CA HIS A 86 6.77 -4.35 -1.31
C HIS A 86 8.27 -4.62 -1.15
N PHE A 87 8.59 -5.85 -0.74
CA PHE A 87 9.96 -6.33 -0.57
C PHE A 87 10.27 -7.40 -1.62
N PRO A 88 10.62 -7.01 -2.87
CA PRO A 88 10.82 -7.97 -3.96
C PRO A 88 11.96 -8.96 -3.68
N LYS A 89 12.98 -8.53 -2.92
CA LYS A 89 14.03 -9.39 -2.37
C LYS A 89 14.41 -8.89 -0.98
N PHE A 90 14.65 -9.83 -0.06
CA PHE A 90 15.01 -9.55 1.35
C PHE A 90 16.28 -8.69 1.50
N THR A 91 17.09 -8.56 0.43
CA THR A 91 18.36 -7.83 0.39
C THR A 91 18.25 -6.36 -0.07
N ASP A 92 17.06 -5.87 -0.44
CA ASP A 92 16.90 -4.48 -0.88
C ASP A 92 16.41 -3.58 0.28
N GLY A 93 17.33 -2.81 0.87
CA GLY A 93 17.07 -1.95 2.02
C GLY A 93 16.17 -0.73 1.75
N ARG A 94 15.80 -0.47 0.48
CA ARG A 94 15.03 0.71 0.08
C ARG A 94 13.63 0.75 0.69
N SER A 95 12.97 -0.40 0.75
CA SER A 95 11.64 -0.51 1.38
C SER A 95 11.70 -0.30 2.91
N TYR A 96 12.84 -0.61 3.55
CA TYR A 96 13.07 -0.29 4.96
C TYR A 96 13.25 1.22 5.19
N SER A 97 13.97 1.89 4.29
CA SER A 97 14.10 3.35 4.30
C SER A 97 12.73 4.03 4.11
N ALA A 98 11.90 3.51 3.21
CA ALA A 98 10.53 4.01 3.03
C ALA A 98 9.68 3.88 4.31
N ALA A 99 9.70 2.71 4.98
CA ALA A 99 9.02 2.51 6.26
C ALA A 99 9.47 3.52 7.33
N THR A 100 10.78 3.73 7.41
CA THR A 100 11.39 4.67 8.36
C THR A 100 10.99 6.10 8.06
N LEU A 101 10.99 6.51 6.79
CA LEU A 101 10.57 7.85 6.38
C LEU A 101 9.08 8.10 6.70
N LEU A 102 8.22 7.12 6.44
CA LEU A 102 6.79 7.19 6.75
C LEU A 102 6.56 7.50 8.24
N ARG A 103 7.25 6.80 9.14
CA ARG A 103 7.08 7.02 10.59
C ARG A 103 7.79 8.26 11.09
N SER A 104 9.06 8.47 10.73
CA SER A 104 9.89 9.51 11.33
C SER A 104 9.70 10.88 10.70
N ARG A 105 9.65 10.97 9.36
CA ARG A 105 9.59 12.25 8.64
C ARG A 105 8.15 12.68 8.41
N TYR A 106 7.31 11.76 7.98
CA TYR A 106 5.93 12.06 7.62
C TYR A 106 4.93 11.82 8.77
N GLY A 107 5.38 11.22 9.87
CA GLY A 107 4.52 11.01 11.04
C GLY A 107 3.31 10.11 10.75
N TYR A 108 3.36 9.27 9.72
CA TYR A 108 2.26 8.42 9.31
C TYR A 108 1.80 7.54 10.48
N GLN A 109 0.53 7.66 10.85
CA GLN A 109 -0.07 6.93 11.99
C GLN A 109 -0.82 5.68 11.56
N GLY A 110 -1.15 5.55 10.26
CA GLY A 110 -1.89 4.42 9.75
C GLY A 110 -1.11 3.10 9.80
N GLU A 111 -1.74 2.06 9.28
CA GLU A 111 -1.15 0.75 9.24
C GLU A 111 -0.06 0.67 8.18
N LEU A 112 1.14 0.20 8.56
CA LEU A 112 2.19 -0.20 7.64
C LEU A 112 2.21 -1.72 7.52
N ARG A 113 2.35 -2.22 6.29
CA ARG A 113 2.51 -3.63 5.96
C ARG A 113 3.74 -3.86 5.08
N ALA A 114 4.27 -5.06 5.15
CA ALA A 114 5.46 -5.53 4.44
C ALA A 114 5.15 -6.89 3.82
#